data_AF-A0A3D8Y5P4-F1
#
_entry.id   AF-A0A3D8Y5P4-F1
#
_cell.length_a   1.000
_cell.length_b   1.000
_cell.length_c   1.000
_cell.angle_alpha   90.00
_cell.angle_beta   90.00
_cell.angle_gamma   90.00
#
_symmetry.space_group_name_H-M   'P 1'
#
loop_
_entity.id
_entity.type
_entity.pdbx_description
1 polymer ?
#
loop_
_entity_poly.entity_id
_entity_poly.type
_entity_poly.pdbx_seq_one_letter_code
_entity_poly.pdbx_strand_id
1 'polypeptide(L)'
;MRLLIDQNISHRVLPIIQDHFKGIQHVSQLGLLNTNDHEIFMFARNNEFDAIITLDDDFVRLLNLFSSPPKIIWLRTGNCATKIWRKY
;
A
#
# COMPACT_ATOMS: atom_id res chain seq x y z
N MET A 1 -11.36 -2.79 -6.60
CA MET A 1 -10.19 -3.21 -5.82
C MET A 1 -9.93 -2.17 -4.75
N ARG A 2 -9.95 -2.57 -3.48
CA ARG A 2 -9.57 -1.76 -2.31
C ARG A 2 -8.07 -1.92 -2.09
N LEU A 3 -7.38 -0.79 -1.99
CA LEU A 3 -5.92 -0.74 -1.97
C LEU A 3 -5.44 0.01 -0.74
N LEU A 4 -4.47 -0.57 -0.04
CA LEU A 4 -3.77 0.10 1.05
C LEU A 4 -2.39 0.52 0.57
N ILE A 5 -2.02 1.77 0.77
CA ILE A 5 -0.70 2.31 0.44
C ILE A 5 0.12 2.38 1.72
N ASP A 6 1.28 1.74 1.69
CA ASP A 6 2.28 1.71 2.75
C ASP A 6 2.92 3.09 3.03
N GLN A 7 3.48 3.27 4.23
CA GLN A 7 4.08 4.51 4.73
C GLN A 7 5.28 4.98 3.92
N ASN A 8 5.99 4.06 3.26
CA ASN A 8 7.16 4.37 2.45
C ASN A 8 6.79 5.12 1.15
N ILE A 9 5.51 5.14 0.79
CA ILE A 9 5.01 5.86 -0.38
C ILE A 9 4.42 7.19 0.07
N SER A 10 4.70 8.27 -0.64
CA SER A 10 4.11 9.57 -0.28
C SER A 10 2.59 9.56 -0.46
N HIS A 11 1.84 10.01 0.56
CA HIS A 11 0.39 10.26 0.48
C HIS A 11 -0.03 11.14 -0.72
N ARG A 12 0.90 11.93 -1.29
CA ARG A 12 0.69 12.72 -2.51
C ARG A 12 0.36 11.87 -3.74
N VAL A 13 0.59 10.56 -3.70
CA VAL A 13 0.17 9.64 -4.77
C VAL A 13 -1.35 9.47 -4.80
N LEU A 14 -2.04 9.55 -3.65
CA LEU A 14 -3.49 9.35 -3.55
C LEU A 14 -4.28 10.19 -4.57
N PRO A 15 -4.14 11.52 -4.65
CA PRO A 15 -4.89 12.33 -5.62
C PRO A 15 -4.58 12.00 -7.08
N ILE A 16 -3.46 11.34 -7.38
CA ILE A 16 -3.08 10.96 -8.74
C ILE A 16 -3.81 9.68 -9.18
N ILE A 17 -3.98 8.72 -8.27
CA ILE A 17 -4.49 7.38 -8.59
C ILE A 17 -5.89 7.08 -8.02
N GLN A 18 -6.44 7.93 -7.14
CA GLN A 18 -7.77 7.74 -6.54
C GLN A 18 -8.89 7.58 -7.57
N ASP A 19 -8.79 8.27 -8.71
CA ASP A 19 -9.81 8.19 -9.77
C ASP A 19 -9.86 6.80 -10.44
N HIS A 20 -8.80 6.00 -10.32
CA HIS A 20 -8.69 4.67 -10.94
C HIS A 20 -9.14 3.54 -10.01
N PHE A 21 -9.26 3.80 -8.70
CA PHE A 21 -9.55 2.77 -7.70
C PHE A 21 -10.63 3.22 -6.72
N LYS A 22 -11.72 2.45 -6.64
CA LYS A 22 -12.90 2.76 -5.80
C LYS A 22 -12.65 2.77 -4.27
N GLY A 23 -11.46 2.43 -3.79
CA GLY A 23 -11.20 2.30 -2.35
C GLY A 23 -9.72 2.29 -2.01
N ILE A 24 -8.98 3.29 -2.51
CA ILE A 24 -7.58 3.47 -2.17
C ILE A 24 -7.43 4.33 -0.91
N GLN A 25 -6.62 3.86 0.03
CA GLN A 25 -6.32 4.56 1.27
C GLN A 25 -4.83 4.46 1.56
N HIS A 26 -4.28 5.50 2.18
CA HIS A 26 -2.92 5.48 2.70
C HIS A 26 -2.94 5.19 4.20
N VAL A 27 -1.94 4.47 4.72
CA VAL A 27 -1.82 4.16 6.15
C VAL A 27 -1.95 5.41 7.05
N SER A 28 -1.52 6.57 6.56
CA SER A 28 -1.68 7.86 7.25
C SER A 28 -3.12 8.30 7.47
N GLN A 29 -4.04 7.99 6.54
CA GLN A 29 -5.47 8.33 6.68
C GLN A 29 -6.16 7.44 7.70
N LEU A 30 -5.56 6.29 8.02
CA LEU A 30 -6.07 5.28 8.93
C LEU A 30 -5.46 5.38 10.33
N GLY A 31 -4.59 6.37 10.57
CA GLY A 31 -3.88 6.51 11.84
C GLY A 31 -2.81 5.44 12.09
N LEU A 32 -2.40 4.70 11.05
CA LEU A 32 -1.41 3.63 11.12
C LEU A 32 0.01 4.14 10.85
N LEU A 33 0.30 5.40 11.19
CA LEU A 33 1.65 5.95 11.08
C LEU A 33 2.50 5.42 12.23
N ASN A 34 3.73 4.98 11.93
CA ASN A 34 4.65 4.33 12.87
C ASN A 34 4.18 2.95 13.37
N THR A 35 3.19 2.37 12.71
CA THR A 35 2.75 0.99 12.95
C THR A 35 3.68 0.05 12.18
N ASN A 36 3.95 -1.14 12.72
CA ASN A 36 4.85 -2.10 12.05
C ASN A 36 4.14 -2.77 10.85
N ASP A 37 4.90 -3.23 9.86
CA ASP A 37 4.40 -3.85 8.63
C ASP A 37 3.49 -5.05 8.89
N HIS A 38 3.79 -5.84 9.93
CA HIS A 38 2.94 -6.95 10.37
C HIS A 38 1.54 -6.48 10.75
N GLU A 39 1.44 -5.42 11.54
CA GLU A 39 0.15 -4.86 11.96
C GLU A 39 -0.58 -4.20 10.80
N ILE A 40 0.13 -3.52 9.89
CA ILE A 40 -0.43 -2.99 8.64
C ILE A 40 -1.00 -4.13 7.77
N PHE A 41 -0.28 -5.23 7.65
CA PHE A 41 -0.72 -6.42 6.90
C PHE A 41 -1.96 -7.06 7.51
N MET A 42 -1.98 -7.25 8.84
CA MET A 42 -3.15 -7.78 9.54
C MET A 42 -4.34 -6.83 9.49
N PHE A 43 -4.10 -5.52 9.58
CA PHE A 43 -5.14 -4.52 9.40
C PHE A 43 -5.75 -4.63 8.00
N ALA A 44 -4.93 -4.70 6.96
CA ALA A 44 -5.39 -4.84 5.59
C ALA A 44 -6.22 -6.12 5.40
N ARG A 45 -5.78 -7.24 5.98
CA ARG A 45 -6.53 -8.51 5.98
C ARG A 45 -7.88 -8.39 6.67
N ASN A 46 -7.90 -7.85 7.89
CA ASN A 46 -9.11 -7.74 8.71
C ASN A 46 -10.13 -6.74 8.15
N ASN A 47 -9.68 -5.75 7.37
CA ASN A 47 -10.52 -4.73 6.76
C ASN A 47 -10.82 -4.98 5.28
N GLU A 48 -10.56 -6.21 4.80
CA GLU A 48 -10.89 -6.66 3.44
C GLU A 48 -10.27 -5.80 2.34
N PHE A 49 -9.00 -5.40 2.53
CA PHE A 49 -8.22 -4.83 1.44
C PHE A 49 -7.76 -5.93 0.48
N ASP A 50 -7.90 -5.69 -0.82
CA ASP A 50 -7.52 -6.65 -1.84
C ASP A 50 -5.99 -6.72 -2.02
N ALA A 51 -5.32 -5.56 -1.90
CA ALA A 51 -3.87 -5.49 -2.00
C ALA A 51 -3.24 -4.33 -1.20
N ILE A 52 -1.97 -4.52 -0.85
CA ILE A 52 -1.08 -3.51 -0.28
C ILE A 52 -0.06 -3.10 -1.34
N ILE A 53 0.11 -1.80 -1.55
CA ILE A 53 1.16 -1.23 -2.40
C ILE A 53 2.30 -0.79 -1.49
N THR A 54 3.51 -1.30 -1.75
CA THR A 54 4.72 -0.93 -1.00
C THR A 54 5.94 -0.84 -1.93
N LEU A 55 6.97 -0.14 -1.45
CA LEU A 55 8.33 -0.15 -2.01
C LEU A 55 9.25 -1.14 -1.28
N ASP A 56 8.84 -1.64 -0.11
CA ASP A 56 9.60 -2.50 0.79
C ASP A 56 9.40 -4.00 0.48
N ASP A 57 10.42 -4.82 0.72
CA ASP A 57 10.35 -6.27 0.57
C ASP A 57 9.74 -6.99 1.79
N ASP A 58 9.65 -6.32 2.94
CA ASP A 58 9.15 -6.93 4.17
C ASP A 58 7.69 -7.44 4.05
N PHE A 59 6.84 -6.73 3.31
CA PHE A 59 5.48 -7.21 3.00
C PHE A 59 5.45 -8.51 2.17
N VAL A 60 6.46 -8.77 1.34
CA VAL A 60 6.55 -10.03 0.58
C VAL A 60 6.86 -11.19 1.52
N ARG A 61 7.68 -10.95 2.56
CA ARG A 61 7.94 -11.94 3.61
C ARG A 61 6.66 -12.27 4.39
N LEU A 62 5.89 -11.24 4.74
CA LEU A 62 4.59 -11.40 5.39
C LEU A 62 3.59 -12.16 4.52
N LEU A 63 3.54 -11.86 3.21
CA LEU A 63 2.72 -12.61 2.26
C LEU A 63 3.10 -14.09 2.22
N ASN A 64 4.38 -14.42 2.23
CA ASN A 64 4.84 -15.82 2.24
C ASN A 64 4.48 -16.53 3.55
N LEU A 65 4.49 -15.82 4.68
CA LEU A 65 4.18 -16.40 5.99
C LEU A 65 2.68 -16.61 6.20
N PHE A 66 1.85 -15.63 5.82
CA PHE A 66 0.42 -15.60 6.15
C PHE A 66 -0.49 -15.92 4.96
N SER A 67 0.06 -16.05 3.76
CA SER A 67 -0.67 -16.19 2.49
C SER A 67 -1.65 -15.05 2.20
N SER A 68 -2.14 -14.98 0.96
CA SER A 68 -3.17 -14.03 0.55
C SER A 68 -4.54 -14.39 1.15
N PRO A 69 -5.43 -13.40 1.38
CA PRO A 69 -5.28 -11.94 1.21
C PRO A 69 -4.66 -11.22 2.43
N PRO A 70 -4.10 -10.00 2.24
CA PRO A 70 -4.07 -9.19 1.00
C PRO A 70 -2.95 -9.57 0.02
N LYS A 71 -3.11 -9.24 -1.28
CA LYS A 71 -2.02 -9.34 -2.27
C LYS A 71 -1.00 -8.23 -2.08
N ILE A 72 0.24 -8.41 -2.55
CA ILE A 72 1.28 -7.38 -2.49
C ILE A 72 1.60 -6.86 -3.90
N ILE A 73 1.45 -5.56 -4.09
CA ILE A 73 1.89 -4.81 -5.27
C ILE A 73 3.22 -4.15 -4.89
N TRP A 74 4.32 -4.85 -5.17
CA TRP A 74 5.65 -4.35 -4.89
C TRP A 74 6.16 -3.50 -6.05
N LEU A 75 6.32 -2.21 -5.80
CA LEU A 75 6.86 -1.26 -6.77
C LEU A 75 8.38 -1.31 -6.74
N ARG A 76 9.01 -1.78 -7.82
CA ARG A 76 10.48 -1.81 -7.98
C ARG A 76 11.03 -0.59 -8.72
N THR A 77 10.35 0.53 -8.57
CA THR A 77 10.92 1.85 -8.87
C THR A 77 11.70 2.24 -7.62
N GLY A 78 12.96 2.70 -7.71
CA GLY A 78 13.67 3.18 -6.52
C GLY A 78 12.99 4.38 -5.84
N ASN A 79 13.72 5.19 -5.07
CA ASN A 79 13.21 6.47 -4.57
C ASN A 79 12.96 7.46 -5.72
N CYS A 80 11.86 7.26 -6.43
CA CYS A 80 11.41 8.08 -7.53
C CYS A 80 10.53 9.19 -6.97
N ALA A 81 10.85 10.44 -7.29
CA ALA A 81 10.01 11.56 -6.93
C ALA A 81 8.58 11.34 -7.43
N THR A 82 7.58 11.76 -6.65
CA THR A 82 6.14 11.62 -6.97
C THR A 82 5.78 12.17 -8.36
N LYS A 83 6.62 13.05 -8.93
CA LYS A 83 6.49 13.64 -10.26
C LYS A 83 6.46 12.64 -11.43
N ILE A 84 6.91 11.39 -11.24
CA ILE A 84 6.90 10.35 -12.28
C ILE A 84 5.51 9.72 -12.43
N TRP A 85 4.64 9.81 -11.42
CA TRP A 85 3.24 9.36 -11.51
C TRP A 85 2.43 10.36 -12.33
N ARG A 86 2.36 10.17 -13.64
CA ARG A 86 1.57 11.01 -14.55
C ARG A 86 0.33 10.27 -15.03
N LYS A 87 -0.80 10.99 -15.02
CA LYS A 87 -2.04 10.65 -15.71
C LYS A 87 -1.76 10.74 -17.22
N TYR A 88 -1.96 9.66 -17.95
CA TYR A 88 -2.07 9.67 -19.41
C TYR A 88 -3.54 9.74 -19.79
#